data_AF-A0A1Q9TVB0-F1
#
_entry.id   AF-A0A1Q9TVB0-F1
#
_cell.length_a   1.000
_cell.length_b   1.000
_cell.length_c   1.000
_cell.angle_alpha   90.00
_cell.angle_beta   90.00
_cell.angle_gamma   90.00
#
_symmetry.space_group_name_H-M   'P 1'
#
loop_
_entity.id
_entity.type
_entity.pdbx_description
1 polymer ?
#
loop_
_entity_poly.entity_id
_entity_poly.type
_entity_poly.pdbx_seq_one_letter_code
_entity_poly.pdbx_strand_id
1 'polypeptide(L)'
;MHRPTASAEATPDERIRQLRGRIDQVDAELAELLERRALLAAEVQRLKPVGYFAGRDARRERDLVERMAEHAPRLGADRLAAIMDSVISAGLAAAQEEAERER
;
A
#
# COMPACT_ATOMS: atom_id res chain seq x y z
N MET A 1 22.45 -44.85 -19.81
CA MET A 1 21.36 -43.86 -19.85
C MET A 1 20.84 -43.67 -18.44
N HIS A 2 21.32 -42.67 -17.71
CA HIS A 2 20.79 -42.34 -16.39
C HIS A 2 20.17 -40.96 -16.48
N ARG A 3 18.84 -40.92 -16.53
CA ARG A 3 18.07 -39.69 -16.41
C ARG A 3 17.45 -39.72 -15.03
N PRO A 4 17.93 -38.92 -14.06
CA PRO A 4 17.15 -38.66 -12.87
C PRO A 4 15.98 -37.76 -13.27
N THR A 5 14.84 -38.36 -13.59
CA THR A 5 13.55 -37.68 -13.55
C THR A 5 13.02 -37.73 -12.13
N ALA A 6 13.31 -36.71 -11.35
CA ALA A 6 12.46 -36.24 -10.27
C ALA A 6 12.97 -34.84 -9.92
N SER A 7 12.23 -33.80 -10.32
CA SER A 7 12.39 -32.49 -9.70
C SER A 7 12.06 -32.71 -8.23
N ALA A 8 13.09 -32.71 -7.36
CA ALA A 8 12.90 -32.86 -5.94
C ALA A 8 12.01 -31.71 -5.48
N GLU A 9 10.77 -32.02 -5.10
CA GLU A 9 9.86 -31.02 -4.55
C GLU A 9 10.53 -30.37 -3.34
N ALA A 10 10.62 -29.04 -3.36
CA ALA A 10 11.20 -28.28 -2.27
C ALA A 10 10.54 -28.68 -0.95
N THR A 11 11.35 -28.85 0.09
CA THR A 11 10.82 -29.10 1.44
C THR A 11 9.86 -27.97 1.85
N PRO A 12 8.88 -28.22 2.74
CA PRO A 12 7.98 -27.18 3.21
C PRO A 12 8.72 -25.91 3.68
N ASP A 13 9.86 -26.07 4.36
CA ASP A 13 10.69 -24.96 4.83
C ASP A 13 11.35 -24.17 3.70
N GLU A 14 11.87 -24.85 2.67
CA GLU A 14 12.40 -24.21 1.48
C GLU A 14 11.30 -23.46 0.73
N ARG A 15 10.10 -24.04 0.64
CA ARG A 15 8.96 -23.40 0.00
C ARG A 15 8.51 -22.16 0.77
N ILE A 16 8.48 -22.21 2.10
CA ILE A 16 8.17 -21.05 2.95
C ILE A 16 9.21 -19.95 2.74
N ARG A 17 10.52 -20.28 2.72
CA ARG A 17 11.58 -19.29 2.45
C ARG A 17 11.43 -18.62 1.09
N GLN A 18 11.14 -19.40 0.04
CA GLN A 18 10.88 -18.87 -1.29
C GLN A 18 9.66 -17.92 -1.33
N LEU A 19 8.58 -18.29 -0.64
CA LEU A 19 7.37 -17.45 -0.58
C LEU A 19 7.64 -16.16 0.20
N ARG A 20 8.38 -16.21 1.31
CA ARG A 20 8.78 -15.02 2.07
C ARG A 20 9.63 -14.07 1.23
N GLY A 21 10.64 -14.57 0.52
CA GLY A 21 11.44 -13.72 -0.37
C GLY A 21 10.59 -13.03 -1.46
N ARG A 22 9.52 -13.67 -1.94
CA ARG A 22 8.57 -13.03 -2.86
C ARG A 22 7.70 -11.98 -2.18
N ILE A 23 7.32 -12.20 -0.92
CA ILE A 23 6.60 -11.20 -0.11
C ILE A 23 7.50 -9.99 0.11
N ASP A 24 8.75 -10.20 0.52
CA ASP A 24 9.72 -9.13 0.75
C ASP A 24 9.92 -8.24 -0.49
N GLN A 25 9.94 -8.84 -1.69
CA GLN A 25 9.99 -8.08 -2.93
C GLN A 25 8.72 -7.23 -3.16
N VAL A 26 7.54 -7.81 -2.94
CA VAL A 26 6.27 -7.08 -3.05
C VAL A 26 6.21 -5.95 -2.02
N ASP A 27 6.71 -6.16 -0.81
CA ASP A 27 6.73 -5.17 0.26
C ASP A 27 7.69 -4.01 -0.07
N ALA A 28 8.82 -4.29 -0.72
CA ALA A 28 9.71 -3.24 -1.23
C ALA A 28 9.03 -2.38 -2.30
N GLU A 29 8.35 -3.00 -3.26
CA GLU A 29 7.57 -2.29 -4.29
C GLU A 29 6.41 -1.49 -3.68
N LEU A 30 5.75 -2.05 -2.66
CA LEU A 30 4.69 -1.39 -1.92
C LEU A 30 5.20 -0.15 -1.17
N ALA A 31 6.38 -0.23 -0.54
CA ALA A 31 6.98 0.90 0.16
C ALA A 31 7.20 2.10 -0.78
N GLU A 32 7.73 1.87 -1.99
CA GLU A 32 7.89 2.93 -2.97
C GLU A 32 6.55 3.51 -3.46
N LEU A 33 5.53 2.67 -3.63
CA LEU A 33 4.19 3.13 -4.02
C LEU A 33 3.55 4.00 -2.93
N LEU A 34 3.74 3.62 -1.66
CA LEU A 34 3.26 4.38 -0.51
C LEU A 34 3.95 5.75 -0.42
N GLU A 35 5.27 5.80 -0.63
CA GLU A 35 6.04 7.05 -0.67
C GLU A 35 5.53 7.98 -1.77
N ARG A 36 5.45 7.49 -3.01
CA ARG A 36 4.91 8.25 -4.14
C ARG A 36 3.50 8.77 -3.86
N ARG A 37 2.65 7.94 -3.25
CA ARG A 37 1.28 8.33 -2.89
C ARG A 37 1.27 9.42 -1.82
N ALA A 38 2.13 9.35 -0.81
CA ALA A 38 2.23 10.35 0.24
C ALA A 38 2.66 11.71 -0.33
N LEU A 39 3.66 11.73 -1.21
CA LEU A 39 4.10 12.95 -1.90
C LEU A 39 2.98 13.60 -2.73
N LEU A 40 2.24 12.80 -3.52
CA LEU A 40 1.06 13.28 -4.26
C LEU A 40 -0.03 13.81 -3.33
N ALA A 41 -0.26 13.15 -2.18
CA ALA A 41 -1.21 13.63 -1.20
C ALA A 41 -0.77 14.98 -0.60
N ALA A 42 0.52 15.15 -0.30
CA ALA A 42 1.08 16.41 0.19
C ALA A 42 0.89 17.56 -0.83
N GLU A 43 1.14 17.31 -2.12
CA GLU A 43 0.85 18.26 -3.19
C GLU A 43 -0.62 18.69 -3.21
N VAL A 44 -1.55 17.73 -3.12
CA VAL A 44 -2.98 18.04 -3.04
C VAL A 44 -3.30 18.87 -1.79
N GLN A 45 -2.71 18.56 -0.63
CA GLN A 45 -2.98 19.29 0.61
C GLN A 45 -2.48 20.74 0.55
N ARG A 46 -1.34 21.00 -0.08
CA ARG A 46 -0.83 22.37 -0.29
C ARG A 46 -1.77 23.26 -1.11
N LEU A 47 -2.60 22.67 -1.96
CA LEU A 47 -3.57 23.39 -2.80
C LEU A 47 -4.92 23.61 -2.08
N LYS A 48 -5.20 22.91 -0.98
CA LYS A 48 -6.51 23.00 -0.29
C LYS A 48 -6.58 24.22 0.63
N PRO A 49 -7.71 24.96 0.65
CA PRO A 49 -7.89 26.09 1.56
C PRO A 49 -8.06 25.66 3.03
N VAL A 50 -8.52 24.43 3.28
CA VAL A 50 -8.54 23.77 4.58
C VAL A 50 -7.75 22.45 4.48
N GLY A 51 -6.56 22.43 5.06
CA GLY A 51 -5.59 21.36 4.86
C GLY A 51 -5.77 20.15 5.80
N TYR A 52 -5.05 19.09 5.44
CA TYR A 52 -4.80 17.88 6.22
C TYR A 52 -6.07 17.13 6.63
N PHE A 53 -6.20 16.79 7.91
CA PHE A 53 -7.31 16.00 8.43
C PHE A 53 -8.68 16.69 8.27
N ALA A 54 -8.71 18.03 8.29
CA ALA A 54 -9.94 18.80 8.12
C ALA A 54 -10.49 18.74 6.68
N GLY A 55 -9.67 18.33 5.70
CA GLY A 55 -10.03 18.22 4.29
C GLY A 55 -10.28 16.80 3.80
N ARG A 56 -10.53 15.82 4.70
CA ARG A 56 -10.87 14.45 4.31
C ARG A 56 -12.25 14.40 3.66
N ASP A 57 -12.35 13.61 2.59
CA ASP A 57 -13.58 13.41 1.83
C ASP A 57 -13.98 11.93 1.86
N ALA A 58 -14.89 11.60 2.78
CA ALA A 58 -15.33 10.24 3.00
C ALA A 58 -16.04 9.62 1.77
N ARG A 59 -16.64 10.43 0.87
CA ARG A 59 -17.22 9.90 -0.37
C ARG A 59 -16.10 9.50 -1.32
N ARG A 60 -15.14 10.40 -1.54
CA ARG A 60 -13.97 10.13 -2.39
C ARG A 60 -13.16 8.91 -1.94
N GLU A 61 -13.03 8.72 -0.63
CA GLU A 61 -12.35 7.57 -0.03
C GLU A 61 -13.12 6.25 -0.21
N ARG A 62 -14.45 6.26 -0.13
CA ARG A 62 -15.29 5.10 -0.45
C ARG A 62 -15.19 4.71 -1.93
N ASP A 63 -15.33 5.67 -2.85
CA ASP A 63 -15.22 5.41 -4.29
C ASP A 63 -13.82 4.90 -4.68
N LEU A 64 -12.79 5.31 -3.94
CA LEU A 64 -11.44 4.79 -4.10
C LEU A 64 -11.38 3.30 -3.78
N VAL A 65 -11.89 2.88 -2.62
CA VAL A 65 -11.76 1.48 -2.17
C VAL A 65 -12.66 0.53 -2.96
N GLU A 66 -13.81 1.00 -3.45
CA GLU A 66 -14.66 0.25 -4.38
C GLU A 66 -13.92 -0.09 -5.68
N ARG A 67 -13.27 0.91 -6.30
CA ARG A 67 -12.46 0.67 -7.51
C ARG A 67 -11.23 -0.19 -7.22
N MET A 68 -10.61 -0.06 -6.05
CA MET A 68 -9.51 -0.95 -5.66
C MET A 68 -9.98 -2.40 -5.48
N ALA A 69 -11.21 -2.62 -5.04
CA ALA A 69 -11.77 -3.96 -4.85
C ALA A 69 -11.92 -4.73 -6.17
N GLU A 70 -12.09 -4.04 -7.31
CA GLU A 70 -12.07 -4.64 -8.65
C GLU A 70 -10.71 -5.29 -8.95
N HIS A 71 -9.62 -4.69 -8.46
CA HIS A 71 -8.25 -5.20 -8.64
C HIS A 71 -7.83 -6.18 -7.54
N ALA A 72 -8.43 -6.10 -6.35
CA ALA A 72 -8.11 -6.95 -5.20
C ALA A 72 -9.37 -7.64 -4.61
N PRO A 73 -10.05 -8.51 -5.39
CA PRO A 73 -11.32 -9.11 -4.98
C PRO A 73 -11.20 -9.99 -3.74
N ARG A 74 -10.02 -10.57 -3.46
CA ARG A 74 -9.76 -11.34 -2.22
C ARG A 74 -9.78 -10.48 -0.95
N LEU A 75 -9.47 -9.20 -1.07
CA LEU A 75 -9.53 -8.26 0.06
C LEU A 75 -10.93 -7.65 0.17
N GLY A 76 -11.52 -7.27 -0.97
CA GLY A 76 -12.82 -6.61 -1.00
C GLY A 76 -12.78 -5.19 -0.42
N ALA A 77 -13.87 -4.44 -0.59
CA ALA A 77 -13.92 -3.02 -0.22
C ALA A 77 -13.70 -2.79 1.28
N ASP A 78 -14.25 -3.63 2.16
CA ASP A 78 -14.19 -3.43 3.62
C ASP A 78 -12.75 -3.52 4.17
N ARG A 79 -11.98 -4.54 3.76
CA ARG A 79 -10.59 -4.68 4.20
C ARG A 79 -9.71 -3.60 3.57
N LEU A 80 -9.98 -3.26 2.31
CA LEU A 80 -9.29 -2.17 1.63
C LEU A 80 -9.58 -0.82 2.28
N ALA A 81 -10.79 -0.60 2.81
CA ALA A 81 -11.12 0.61 3.56
C ALA A 81 -10.25 0.77 4.80
N ALA A 82 -10.09 -0.28 5.60
CA ALA A 82 -9.23 -0.24 6.78
C ALA A 82 -7.74 0.03 6.43
N ILE A 83 -7.23 -0.65 5.38
CA ILE A 83 -5.87 -0.43 4.90
C ILE A 83 -5.70 1.00 4.40
N MET A 84 -6.60 1.48 3.55
CA MET A 84 -6.49 2.80 2.94
C MET A 84 -6.69 3.92 3.95
N ASP A 85 -7.51 3.74 4.98
CA ASP A 85 -7.60 4.70 6.08
C ASP A 85 -6.25 4.90 6.77
N SER A 86 -5.52 3.82 7.00
CA SER A 86 -4.18 3.88 7.61
C SER A 86 -3.17 4.56 6.68
N VAL A 87 -3.19 4.20 5.39
CA VAL A 87 -2.31 4.79 4.38
C VAL A 87 -2.60 6.28 4.15
N ILE A 88 -3.87 6.70 4.15
CA ILE A 88 -4.27 8.11 4.05
C ILE A 88 -3.79 8.86 5.29
N SER A 89 -4.10 8.34 6.47
CA SER A 89 -3.75 9.00 7.74
C SER A 89 -2.24 9.18 7.88
N ALA A 90 -1.44 8.15 7.55
CA ALA A 90 0.01 8.23 7.57
C ALA A 90 0.56 9.28 6.59
N GLY A 91 0.05 9.30 5.34
CA GLY A 91 0.47 10.29 4.35
C GLY A 91 0.12 11.73 4.74
N LEU A 92 -1.05 11.95 5.36
CA LEU A 92 -1.45 13.27 5.88
C LEU A 92 -0.55 13.72 7.04
N ALA A 93 -0.22 12.81 7.97
CA ALA A 93 0.68 13.10 9.08
C ALA A 93 2.08 13.47 8.58
N ALA A 94 2.65 12.68 7.66
CA ALA A 94 3.96 12.97 7.07
C ALA A 94 4.01 14.34 6.38
N ALA A 95 2.96 14.67 5.59
CA ALA A 95 2.85 15.96 4.92
C ALA A 95 2.72 17.14 5.92
N GLN A 96 2.07 16.90 7.07
CA GLN A 96 1.93 17.92 8.11
C GLN A 96 3.27 18.18 8.78
N GLU A 97 3.99 17.11 9.15
CA GLU A 97 5.33 17.22 9.74
C GLU A 97 6.34 17.91 8.80
N GLU A 98 6.28 17.62 7.49
CA GLU A 98 7.11 18.28 6.50
C GLU A 98 6.84 19.79 6.46
N ALA A 99 5.57 20.19 6.37
CA ALA A 99 5.19 21.61 6.38
C ALA A 99 5.51 22.31 7.72
N GLU A 100 5.55 21.59 8.83
CA GLU A 100 6.02 22.10 10.12
C GLU A 100 7.54 22.32 10.14
N ARG A 101 8.32 21.45 9.49
CA ARG A 101 9.78 21.59 9.38
C ARG A 101 10.22 22.72 8.46
N GLU A 102 9.40 23.08 7.47
CA GLU A 102 9.68 24.14 6.49
C GLU A 102 9.28 25.55 6.96
N ARG A 103 8.63 25.68 8.12
CA ARG A 103 8.20 26.96 8.73
C ARG A 103 9.24 27.52 9.69
#